data_AF-A0A1G3E4E0-F1
#
_entry.id   AF-A0A1G3E4E0-F1
#
_cell.length_a   1.000
_cell.length_b   1.000
_cell.length_c   1.000
_cell.angle_alpha   90.00
_cell.angle_beta   90.00
_cell.angle_gamma   90.00
#
_symmetry.space_group_name_H-M   'P 1'
#
loop_
_entity.id
_entity.type
_entity.pdbx_description
1 polymer ?
#
loop_
_entity_poly.entity_id
_entity_poly.type
_entity_poly.pdbx_seq_one_letter_code
_entity_poly.pdbx_strand_id
1 'polypeptide(L)' 'MVGAILDFIFIQIAQYSEDALIIKTNLKVSDVNLEGLFLFFPSSESLTRIFTTLGLNEKEASNGS' A
#
# COMPACT_ATOMS: atom_id res chain seq x y z
N MET A 1 -14.43 4.53 -21.51
CA MET A 1 -15.19 4.60 -20.24
C MET A 1 -14.34 4.17 -19.04
N VAL A 2 -13.66 3.02 -19.08
CA VAL A 2 -12.79 2.55 -17.96
C VAL A 2 -11.72 3.57 -17.55
N GLY A 3 -11.03 4.22 -18.50
CA GLY A 3 -10.02 5.24 -18.20
C GLY A 3 -10.56 6.42 -17.39
N ALA A 4 -11.72 6.97 -17.76
CA ALA A 4 -12.34 8.09 -17.04
C ALA A 4 -12.79 7.72 -15.62
N ILE A 5 -13.20 6.46 -15.40
CA ILE A 5 -13.54 5.95 -14.07
C ILE A 5 -12.27 5.83 -13.22
N LEU A 6 -11.18 5.32 -13.79
CA LEU A 6 -9.89 5.23 -13.12
C LEU A 6 -9.33 6.61 -12.78
N ASP A 7 -9.39 7.57 -13.70
CA ASP A 7 -8.96 8.94 -13.48
C ASP A 7 -9.73 9.59 -12.33
N PHE A 8 -11.05 9.44 -12.29
CA PHE A 8 -11.88 9.94 -11.19
C PHE A 8 -11.49 9.32 -9.84
N ILE A 9 -11.25 8.01 -9.81
CA ILE A 9 -10.83 7.29 -8.60
C ILE A 9 -9.46 7.80 -8.13
N PHE A 10 -8.49 7.95 -9.03
CA PHE A 10 -7.15 8.43 -8.70
C PHE A 10 -7.14 9.88 -8.22
N ILE A 11 -7.94 10.77 -8.83
CA ILE A 11 -8.08 12.15 -8.38
C ILE A 11 -8.60 12.19 -6.94
N GLN A 12 -9.60 11.37 -6.60
CA GLN A 12 -10.12 11.33 -5.24
C GLN A 12 -9.10 10.76 -4.26
N ILE A 13 -8.39 9.68 -4.62
CA ILE A 13 -7.35 9.08 -3.78
C ILE A 13 -6.24 10.09 -3.47
N ALA A 14 -5.79 10.86 -4.47
CA ALA A 14 -4.75 11.86 -4.32
C ALA A 14 -5.11 12.98 -3.32
N GLN A 15 -6.40 13.16 -3.00
CA GLN A 15 -6.83 14.10 -1.96
C GLN A 15 -6.68 13.56 -0.54
N TYR A 16 -6.61 12.24 -0.37
CA TYR A 16 -6.58 11.59 0.95
C TYR A 16 -5.22 11.00 1.32
N SER A 17 -4.42 10.63 0.32
CA SER A 17 -3.10 10.05 0.55
C SER A 17 -2.15 10.43 -0.58
N GLU A 18 -0.98 10.95 -0.20
CA GLU A 18 0.14 11.17 -1.13
C GLU A 18 0.87 9.86 -1.43
N ASP A 19 0.86 8.94 -0.47
CA ASP A 19 1.52 7.64 -0.57
C ASP A 19 0.53 6.52 -0.92
N ALA A 20 1.00 5.55 -1.72
CA ALA A 20 0.24 4.36 -2.08
C ALA A 20 1.08 3.10 -1.85
N LEU A 21 0.50 2.11 -1.20
CA LEU A 21 1.10 0.80 -1.02
C LEU A 21 0.56 -0.15 -2.10
N ILE A 22 1.45 -0.66 -2.94
CA ILE A 22 1.12 -1.60 -4.00
C ILE A 22 1.54 -3.01 -3.56
N ILE A 23 0.57 -3.91 -3.42
CA ILE A 23 0.83 -5.32 -3.11
C ILE A 23 0.53 -6.16 -4.34
N LYS A 24 1.59 -6.61 -5.02
CA LYS A 24 1.48 -7.60 -6.08
C LYS A 24 1.27 -8.97 -5.45
N THR A 25 0.18 -9.62 -5.83
CA THR A 25 -0.20 -10.93 -5.29
C THR A 25 -0.24 -11.94 -6.41
N ASN A 26 0.40 -13.08 -6.20
CA ASN A 26 0.27 -14.24 -7.07
C ASN A 26 -0.37 -15.36 -6.25
N LEU A 27 -1.62 -15.67 -6.57
CA LEU A 27 -2.42 -16.69 -5.89
C LEU A 27 -2.51 -17.91 -6.81
N LYS A 28 -1.91 -19.01 -6.40
CA LYS A 28 -2.03 -20.29 -7.09
C LYS A 28 -3.08 -21.16 -6.40
N VAL A 29 -4.20 -21.40 -7.07
CA VAL A 29 -5.27 -22.29 -6.58
C VAL A 29 -5.42 -23.44 -7.55
N SER A 30 -4.97 -24.63 -7.13
CA SER A 30 -4.89 -25.83 -7.96
C SER A 30 -4.13 -25.54 -9.27
N ASP A 31 -4.83 -25.53 -10.41
CA ASP A 31 -4.26 -25.29 -11.75
C ASP A 31 -4.45 -23.84 -12.25
N VAL A 32 -5.06 -22.98 -11.43
CA VAL A 32 -5.31 -21.57 -11.79
C VAL A 32 -4.33 -20.66 -11.06
N ASN A 33 -3.54 -19.91 -11.83
CA ASN A 33 -2.75 -18.79 -11.34
C ASN A 33 -3.57 -17.51 -11.47
N LEU A 34 -3.86 -16.88 -10.34
CA LEU A 34 -4.48 -15.57 -10.27
C LEU A 34 -3.39 -14.54 -9.96
N GLU A 35 -3.06 -13.70 -10.94
CA GLU A 35 -2.24 -12.52 -10.71
C GLU A 35 -3.14 -11.34 -10.39
N GLY A 36 -2.91 -10.75 -9.23
CA GLY A 36 -3.69 -9.62 -8.72
C GLY A 36 -2.80 -8.51 -8.20
N LEU A 37 -3.35 -7.31 -8.19
CA LEU A 37 -2.74 -6.14 -7.60
C LEU A 37 -3.71 -5.59 -6.55
N PHE A 38 -3.28 -5.49 -5.30
CA PHE A 38 -3.98 -4.71 -4.30
C PHE A 38 -3.31 -3.34 -4.17
N LEU A 39 -4.14 -2.31 -4.15
CA LEU A 39 -3.74 -0.93 -3.94
C LEU A 39 -4.32 -0.47 -2.62
N PHE A 40 -3.46 -0.04 -1.70
CA PHE A 40 -3.87 0.53 -0.42
C PHE A 40 -3.43 1.99 -0.35
N PHE A 41 -4.31 2.84 0.18
CA PHE A 41 -4.06 4.27 0.35
C PHE A 41 -4.23 4.66 1.83
N PRO A 42 -3.39 4.11 2.73
CA PRO A 42 -3.46 4.42 4.15
C PRO A 42 -2.87 5.81 4.42
N SER A 43 -3.43 6.53 5.40
CA SER A 43 -2.77 7.72 5.94
C SER A 43 -1.44 7.36 6.61
N SER A 44 -0.52 8.32 6.73
CA SER A 44 0.78 8.12 7.40
C SER A 44 0.62 7.65 8.85
N GLU A 45 -0.41 8.13 9.56
CA GLU A 45 -0.74 7.65 10.91
C GLU A 45 -1.14 6.16 10.90
N SER A 46 -1.95 5.75 9.93
CA SER A 46 -2.39 4.36 9.79
C SER A 46 -1.22 3.43 9.46
N LEU A 47 -0.32 3.86 8.56
CA LEU A 47 0.92 3.13 8.25
C LEU A 47 1.80 2.96 9.49
N THR A 48 1.99 4.04 10.24
CA THR A 48 2.77 4.02 11.48
C THR A 48 2.20 2.99 12.46
N ARG A 49 0.88 2.98 12.68
CA ARG A 49 0.21 1.99 13.54
C ARG A 49 0.42 0.55 13.05
N ILE A 50 0.35 0.32 11.74
CA ILE A 50 0.59 -1.00 11.15
C ILE A 50 2.03 -1.44 11.43
N PHE A 51 3.03 -0.58 11.15
CA PHE A 51 4.44 -0.91 11.37
C PHE A 51 4.79 -1.10 12.85
N THR A 52 4.26 -0.26 13.74
CA THR A 52 4.41 -0.44 15.20
C THR A 52 3.83 -1.78 15.66
N THR A 53 2.64 -2.16 15.16
CA THR A 53 2.00 -3.45 15.50
C THR A 53 2.79 -4.64 14.98
N LEU A 54 3.43 -4.50 13.81
CA LEU A 54 4.31 -5.50 13.24
C LEU A 54 5.67 -5.61 13.98
N GLY A 55 5.91 -4.78 14.99
CA GLY A 55 7.15 -4.80 15.77
C GLY A 55 8.34 -4.13 15.07
N LEU A 56 8.09 -3.43 13.96
CA LEU A 56 9.08 -2.63 13.24
C LEU A 56 9.22 -1.27 13.95
N ASN A 57 9.69 -1.31 15.20
CA ASN A 57 10.11 -0.12 15.91
C ASN A 57 11.58 0.13 15.55
N GLU A 58 11.85 1.27 14.94
CA GLU A 58 13.18 1.73 14.57
C GLU A 58 14.06 1.81 15.82
N LYS A 59 14.83 0.75 16.06
CA LYS A 59 16.09 0.85 16.78
C LYS A 59 17.18 0.81 15.72
N GLU A 60 18.07 1.80 15.79
CA GLU A 60 19.29 1.98 14.98
C GLU A 60 19.20 2.90 13.76
N ALA A 61 19.08 4.20 14.04
CA ALA A 61 19.81 5.24 13.32
C ALA A 61 20.34 6.31 14.29
N SER A 62 20.92 5.87 15.42
CA SER A 62 21.76 6.69 16.29
C SER A 62 23.09 5.98 16.52
N ASN A 63 23.91 5.91 15.47
CA ASN A 63 25.35 5.86 15.68
C ASN A 63 26.07 6.40 14.45
N GLY A 64 26.76 7.53 14.64
CA GLY A 64 27.55 8.19 13.59
C GLY A 64 27.52 9.71 13.65
N SER A 65 27.56 10.30 14.86
CA SER A 65 28.20 11.60 15.07
C SER A 65 29.66 11.37 15.43
#